data_AF-A0A8T7JKR9-F1
#
_entry.id   AF-A0A8T7JKR9-F1
#
_cell.length_a   1.000
_cell.length_b   1.000
_cell.length_c   1.000
_cell.angle_alpha   90.00
_cell.angle_beta   90.00
_cell.angle_gamma   90.00
#
_symmetry.space_group_name_H-M   'P 1'
#
loop_
_entity.id
_entity.type
_entity.pdbx_description
1 polymer ?
#
loop_
_entity_poly.entity_id
_entity_poly.type
_entity_poly.pdbx_seq_one_letter_code
_entity_poly.pdbx_strand_id
1 'polypeptide(L)'
;MLVIMKRIGWFSLSLVIVVSAGCGSDSSTSISVKGSESHTAVMQVVNNTIIPRVENFATQVASLDNQAETFCTTINEANLAATQNQWKVVAQAWYEILPFKFGPMEGGLDINILEPVYSYIDYYRFNKGNDVTLTVRNQVESWVNSGTPTTITDTYFSLKAASLVGLLPLEVT
;
A
#
# COMPACT_ATOMS: atom_id res chain seq x y z
N MET A 1 66.53 -11.03 12.48
CA MET A 1 67.21 -9.83 11.96
C MET A 1 66.15 -8.77 11.72
N LEU A 2 66.24 -7.68 12.45
CA LEU A 2 65.25 -6.62 12.62
C LEU A 2 65.66 -5.44 11.76
N VAL A 3 64.79 -4.94 10.86
CA VAL A 3 64.83 -3.53 10.42
C VAL A 3 63.40 -3.02 10.28
N ILE A 4 63.16 -1.93 11.01
CA ILE A 4 61.95 -1.13 11.16
C ILE A 4 61.90 -0.06 10.07
N MET A 5 60.71 0.24 9.51
CA MET A 5 60.28 1.59 9.10
C MET A 5 58.80 1.50 8.67
N LYS A 6 57.81 1.73 9.54
CA LYS A 6 57.29 3.03 10.03
C LYS A 6 56.84 3.97 8.91
N ARG A 7 55.56 3.92 8.53
CA ARG A 7 54.76 5.11 8.20
C ARG A 7 53.36 4.98 8.78
N ILE A 8 53.23 5.62 9.93
CA ILE A 8 52.00 6.09 10.55
C ILE A 8 51.32 7.06 9.57
N GLY A 9 50.07 6.79 9.27
CA GLY A 9 49.16 7.71 8.60
C GLY A 9 47.82 7.65 9.33
N TRP A 10 47.76 8.28 10.50
CA TRP A 10 46.50 8.65 11.15
C TRP A 10 45.70 9.52 10.17
N PHE A 11 44.55 9.06 9.72
CA PHE A 11 43.50 9.94 9.21
C PHE A 11 42.30 9.83 10.15
N SER A 12 42.29 10.75 11.11
CA SER A 12 41.18 11.02 12.01
C SER A 12 39.90 11.31 11.22
N LEU A 13 38.86 10.57 11.60
CA LEU A 13 37.57 11.08 12.07
C LEU A 13 37.12 12.44 11.53
N SER A 14 36.08 12.43 10.69
CA SER A 14 35.07 13.50 10.68
C SER A 14 33.71 12.89 10.40
N LEU A 15 33.04 12.51 11.49
CA LEU A 15 31.61 12.32 11.56
C LEU A 15 30.96 13.70 11.33
N VAL A 16 30.45 13.94 10.13
CA VAL A 16 29.64 15.13 9.84
C VAL A 16 28.26 14.89 10.45
N ILE A 17 28.06 15.35 11.68
CA ILE A 17 26.73 15.48 12.27
C ILE A 17 26.12 16.75 11.66
N VAL A 18 25.24 16.57 10.67
CA VAL A 18 24.37 17.64 10.21
C VAL A 18 23.30 17.85 11.29
N VAL A 19 23.58 18.74 12.23
CA VAL A 19 22.55 19.29 13.11
C VAL A 19 21.79 20.32 12.27
N SER A 20 20.61 19.94 11.76
CA SER A 20 19.66 20.92 11.24
C SER A 20 19.23 21.81 12.40
N ALA A 21 19.86 22.97 12.52
CA ALA A 21 19.36 24.06 13.33
C ALA A 21 17.99 24.44 12.74
N GLY A 22 16.92 23.95 13.35
CA GLY A 22 15.59 24.51 13.19
C GLY A 22 15.65 25.94 13.69
N CYS A 23 15.88 26.87 12.77
CA CYS A 23 15.77 28.30 13.03
C CYS A 23 14.28 28.61 13.14
N GLY A 24 13.73 28.49 14.34
CA GLY A 24 12.56 29.26 14.73
C GLY A 24 13.01 30.71 14.87
N SER A 25 13.13 31.42 13.75
CA SER A 25 13.21 32.89 13.81
C SER A 25 11.80 33.38 14.05
N ASP A 26 11.58 34.08 15.17
CA ASP A 26 10.49 35.02 15.33
C ASP A 26 10.71 36.20 14.36
N SER A 27 10.51 35.93 13.07
CA SER A 27 10.36 36.96 12.07
C SER A 27 8.90 37.36 12.13
N SER A 28 8.62 38.57 12.62
CA SER A 28 7.32 39.24 12.58
C SER A 28 6.91 39.59 11.14
N THR A 29 6.95 38.60 10.26
CA THR A 29 6.20 38.59 9.02
C THR A 29 4.78 38.25 9.41
N SER A 30 3.87 39.23 9.29
CA SER A 30 2.44 38.98 9.36
C SER A 30 2.05 38.13 8.14
N ILE A 31 2.33 36.83 8.21
CA ILE A 31 1.73 35.86 7.32
C ILE A 31 0.26 35.90 7.69
N SER A 32 -0.56 36.46 6.81
CA SER A 32 -2.01 36.30 6.88
C SER A 32 -2.31 34.84 6.58
N VAL A 33 -2.02 33.95 7.53
CA VAL A 33 -2.47 32.57 7.50
C VAL A 33 -3.97 32.63 7.75
N LYS A 34 -4.76 32.34 6.72
CA LYS A 34 -6.18 32.05 6.93
C LYS A 34 -6.24 30.68 7.63
N GLY A 35 -6.22 30.69 8.97
CA GLY A 35 -6.25 29.50 9.82
C GLY A 35 -5.03 29.39 10.73
N SER A 36 -5.06 28.47 11.71
CA SER A 36 -3.87 28.13 12.50
C SER A 36 -2.82 27.42 11.61
N GLU A 37 -1.55 27.50 11.98
CA GLU A 37 -0.47 26.76 11.29
C GLU A 37 -0.77 25.26 11.19
N SER A 38 -1.39 24.70 12.24
CA SER A 38 -1.87 23.31 12.27
C SER A 38 -2.92 23.01 11.20
N HIS A 39 -3.86 23.92 10.94
CA HIS A 39 -4.84 23.75 9.86
C HIS A 39 -4.17 23.72 8.50
N THR A 40 -3.21 24.62 8.26
CA THR A 40 -2.45 24.66 7.01
C THR A 40 -1.65 23.37 6.81
N ALA A 41 -0.95 22.90 7.85
CA ALA A 41 -0.18 21.66 7.80
C ALA A 41 -1.05 20.44 7.45
N VAL A 42 -2.23 20.31 8.07
CA VAL A 42 -3.19 19.24 7.75
C VAL A 42 -3.66 19.33 6.29
N MET A 43 -4.03 20.52 5.82
CA MET A 43 -4.48 20.70 4.44
C MET A 43 -3.37 20.38 3.42
N GLN A 44 -2.11 20.70 3.74
CA GLN A 44 -0.97 20.33 2.89
C GLN A 44 -0.80 18.81 2.79
N VAL A 45 -0.90 18.08 3.91
CA VAL A 45 -0.80 16.61 3.92
C VAL A 45 -1.97 15.98 3.17
N VAL A 46 -3.20 16.45 3.38
CA VAL A 46 -4.38 15.93 2.70
C VAL A 46 -4.28 16.12 1.19
N ASN A 47 -4.01 17.35 0.74
CA ASN A 47 -4.06 17.69 -0.69
C ASN A 47 -2.86 17.18 -1.48
N ASN A 48 -1.67 17.18 -0.88
CA ASN A 48 -0.43 16.85 -1.61
C ASN A 48 0.08 15.43 -1.34
N THR A 49 -0.48 14.74 -0.34
CA THR A 49 -0.06 13.37 0.00
C THR A 49 -1.24 12.41 -0.02
N ILE A 50 -2.26 12.60 0.81
CA ILE A 50 -3.32 11.57 0.98
C ILE A 50 -4.12 11.40 -0.31
N ILE A 51 -4.69 12.47 -0.85
CA ILE A 51 -5.54 12.40 -2.06
C ILE A 51 -4.75 11.84 -3.25
N PRO A 52 -3.56 12.35 -3.60
CA PRO A 52 -2.80 11.82 -4.75
C PRO A 52 -2.43 10.35 -4.61
N ARG A 53 -2.18 9.86 -3.38
CA ARG A 53 -1.84 8.45 -3.15
C ARG A 53 -3.06 7.54 -3.32
N VAL A 54 -4.22 7.98 -2.83
CA VAL A 54 -5.49 7.28 -3.06
C VAL A 54 -5.83 7.25 -4.55
N GLU A 55 -5.67 8.36 -5.27
CA GLU A 55 -5.88 8.42 -6.73
C GLU A 55 -4.90 7.53 -7.49
N ASN A 56 -3.63 7.49 -7.08
CA ASN A 56 -2.65 6.58 -7.65
C ASN A 56 -3.07 5.12 -7.43
N PHE A 57 -3.43 4.73 -6.22
CA PHE A 57 -3.89 3.36 -5.95
C PHE A 57 -5.12 2.98 -6.80
N ALA A 58 -6.13 3.85 -6.89
CA ALA A 58 -7.29 3.63 -7.74
C ALA A 58 -6.89 3.45 -9.23
N THR A 59 -5.96 4.27 -9.71
CA THR A 59 -5.41 4.16 -11.08
C THR A 59 -4.70 2.82 -11.29
N GLN A 60 -3.88 2.38 -10.33
CA GLN A 60 -3.16 1.11 -10.45
C GLN A 60 -4.11 -0.09 -10.39
N VAL A 61 -5.17 -0.04 -9.58
CA VAL A 61 -6.21 -1.09 -9.53
C VAL A 61 -6.95 -1.19 -10.86
N ALA A 62 -7.36 -0.07 -11.45
CA ALA A 62 -7.97 -0.07 -12.78
C ALA A 62 -7.01 -0.62 -13.85
N SER A 63 -5.71 -0.33 -13.75
CA SER A 63 -4.72 -0.92 -14.64
C SER A 63 -4.55 -2.43 -14.42
N LEU A 64 -4.66 -2.93 -13.19
CA LEU A 64 -4.61 -4.38 -12.92
C LEU A 64 -5.80 -5.10 -13.53
N ASP A 65 -7.00 -4.52 -13.41
CA ASP A 65 -8.22 -5.06 -13.99
C ASP A 65 -8.10 -5.20 -15.52
N ASN A 66 -7.68 -4.14 -16.21
CA ASN A 66 -7.41 -4.17 -17.66
C ASN A 66 -6.37 -5.22 -18.06
N GLN A 67 -5.31 -5.42 -17.27
CA GLN A 67 -4.29 -6.45 -17.54
C GLN A 67 -4.84 -7.86 -17.32
N ALA A 68 -5.68 -8.04 -16.29
CA ALA A 68 -6.38 -9.30 -16.06
C ALA A 68 -7.32 -9.64 -17.22
N GLU A 69 -8.10 -8.67 -17.73
CA GLU A 69 -8.93 -8.85 -18.93
C GLU A 69 -8.10 -9.22 -20.17
N THR A 70 -6.97 -8.53 -20.36
CA THR A 70 -6.03 -8.81 -21.47
C THR A 70 -5.47 -10.23 -21.38
N PHE A 71 -5.11 -10.68 -20.17
CA PHE A 71 -4.65 -12.05 -19.95
C PHE A 71 -5.76 -13.08 -20.20
N CYS A 72 -6.99 -12.82 -19.74
CA CYS A 72 -8.14 -13.69 -19.95
C CYS A 72 -8.53 -13.83 -21.42
N THR A 73 -8.36 -12.78 -22.23
CA THR A 73 -8.64 -12.82 -23.67
C THR A 73 -7.50 -13.43 -24.48
N THR A 74 -6.24 -13.27 -24.03
CA THR A 74 -5.06 -13.82 -24.69
C THR A 74 -4.13 -14.48 -23.66
N ILE A 75 -4.35 -15.77 -23.41
CA ILE A 75 -3.60 -16.54 -22.42
C ILE A 75 -2.20 -16.84 -22.94
N ASN A 76 -1.19 -16.16 -22.40
CA ASN A 76 0.22 -16.44 -22.65
C ASN A 76 1.09 -15.96 -21.47
N GLU A 77 2.35 -16.37 -21.47
CA GLU A 77 3.31 -16.07 -20.39
C GLU A 77 3.59 -14.56 -20.24
N ALA A 78 3.67 -13.82 -21.35
CA ALA A 78 3.95 -12.38 -21.32
C ALA A 78 2.81 -11.60 -20.63
N ASN A 79 1.56 -11.94 -20.94
CA ASN A 79 0.39 -11.32 -20.35
C ASN A 79 0.23 -11.72 -18.88
N LEU A 80 0.52 -12.98 -18.52
CA LEU A 80 0.56 -13.39 -17.11
C LEU A 80 1.60 -12.58 -16.31
N ALA A 81 2.82 -12.46 -16.85
CA ALA A 81 3.88 -11.70 -16.21
C ALA A 81 3.53 -10.21 -16.08
N ALA A 82 2.85 -9.63 -17.08
CA ALA A 82 2.35 -8.27 -17.02
C ALA A 82 1.33 -8.08 -15.88
N THR A 83 0.35 -8.98 -15.77
CA THR A 83 -0.66 -8.97 -14.69
C THR A 83 -0.02 -9.12 -13.31
N GLN A 84 0.89 -10.07 -13.13
CA GLN A 84 1.61 -10.29 -11.87
C GLN A 84 2.47 -9.09 -11.47
N ASN A 85 3.13 -8.44 -12.44
CA ASN A 85 3.90 -7.22 -12.16
C ASN A 85 2.99 -6.06 -11.80
N GLN A 86 1.84 -5.91 -12.48
CA GLN A 86 0.86 -4.88 -12.13
C GLN A 86 0.26 -5.11 -10.74
N TRP A 87 0.03 -6.36 -10.32
CA TRP A 87 -0.41 -6.66 -8.95
C TRP A 87 0.61 -6.16 -7.91
N LYS A 88 1.92 -6.33 -8.16
CA LYS A 88 2.97 -5.79 -7.26
C LYS A 88 2.93 -4.27 -7.18
N VAL A 89 2.68 -3.60 -8.32
CA VAL A 89 2.54 -2.13 -8.37
C VAL A 89 1.32 -1.68 -7.55
N VAL A 90 0.19 -2.38 -7.66
CA VAL A 90 -1.01 -2.13 -6.83
C VAL A 90 -0.69 -2.32 -5.34
N ALA A 91 -0.04 -3.43 -4.97
CA ALA A 91 0.33 -3.71 -3.59
C ALA A 91 1.26 -2.62 -3.01
N GLN A 92 2.20 -2.12 -3.81
CA GLN A 92 3.07 -1.01 -3.42
C GLN A 92 2.28 0.29 -3.25
N ALA A 93 1.41 0.64 -4.20
CA ALA A 93 0.57 1.83 -4.11
C ALA A 93 -0.35 1.79 -2.87
N TRP A 94 -0.87 0.62 -2.51
CA TRP A 94 -1.60 0.41 -1.28
C TRP A 94 -0.75 0.71 -0.03
N TYR A 95 0.51 0.26 0.00
CA TYR A 95 1.39 0.49 1.15
C TYR A 95 1.71 1.97 1.38
N GLU A 96 1.68 2.79 0.33
CA GLU A 96 1.84 4.24 0.46
C GLU A 96 0.65 4.92 1.16
N ILE A 97 -0.53 4.28 1.19
CA ILE A 97 -1.75 4.80 1.81
C ILE A 97 -1.87 4.37 3.28
N LEU A 98 -1.24 3.26 3.68
CA LEU A 98 -1.40 2.68 5.03
C LEU A 98 -1.14 3.62 6.21
N PRO A 99 -0.24 4.63 6.14
CA PRO A 99 -0.13 5.62 7.21
C PRO A 99 -1.42 6.43 7.45
N PHE A 100 -2.33 6.46 6.48
CA PHE A 100 -3.58 7.22 6.46
C PHE A 100 -4.82 6.34 6.62
N LYS A 101 -4.68 5.23 7.36
CA LYS A 101 -5.76 4.28 7.66
C LYS A 101 -6.70 4.82 8.73
N PHE A 102 -7.46 5.85 8.39
CA PHE A 102 -8.50 6.46 9.22
C PHE A 102 -9.65 6.99 8.34
N GLY A 103 -10.74 7.44 8.95
CA GLY A 103 -11.88 7.98 8.23
C GLY A 103 -12.55 6.92 7.35
N PRO A 104 -12.74 7.15 6.02
CA PRO A 104 -13.41 6.20 5.14
C PRO A 104 -12.85 4.77 5.17
N MET A 105 -11.54 4.60 5.39
CA MET A 105 -10.89 3.28 5.46
C MET A 105 -11.32 2.46 6.68
N GLU A 106 -11.74 3.12 7.75
CA GLU A 106 -12.25 2.50 8.98
C GLU A 106 -13.78 2.39 8.97
N GLY A 107 -14.43 2.67 7.84
CA GLY A 107 -15.89 2.69 7.74
C GLY A 107 -16.54 4.07 7.91
N GLY A 108 -15.73 5.14 7.93
CA GLY A 108 -16.23 6.50 8.03
C GLY A 108 -16.89 6.78 9.38
N LEU A 109 -18.18 7.15 9.35
CA LEU A 109 -18.99 7.44 10.54
C LEU A 109 -19.99 6.31 10.87
N ASP A 110 -20.00 5.22 10.11
CA ASP A 110 -20.93 4.12 10.35
C ASP A 110 -20.43 3.24 11.49
N ILE A 111 -21.06 3.41 12.66
CA ILE A 111 -20.77 2.67 13.88
C ILE A 111 -21.12 1.18 13.81
N ASN A 112 -21.85 0.74 12.78
CA ASN A 112 -22.28 -0.66 12.62
C ASN A 112 -21.32 -1.48 11.76
N ILE A 113 -20.25 -0.87 11.27
CA ILE A 113 -19.23 -1.58 10.49
C ILE A 113 -18.47 -2.51 11.41
N LEU A 114 -18.71 -3.81 11.22
CA LEU A 114 -18.10 -4.90 12.00
C LEU A 114 -16.63 -5.13 11.60
N GLU A 115 -16.29 -4.80 10.36
CA GLU A 115 -14.96 -4.95 9.79
C GLU A 115 -14.58 -3.70 8.97
N PRO A 116 -13.44 -3.07 9.24
CA PRO A 116 -13.07 -1.83 8.55
C PRO A 116 -12.84 -2.07 7.06
N VAL A 117 -13.16 -1.09 6.21
CA VAL A 117 -13.11 -1.22 4.74
C VAL A 117 -11.76 -1.72 4.24
N TYR A 118 -10.65 -1.32 4.89
CA TYR A 118 -9.32 -1.78 4.48
C TYR A 118 -9.10 -3.30 4.62
N SER A 119 -9.89 -4.02 5.42
CA SER A 119 -9.77 -5.48 5.56
C SER A 119 -10.09 -6.20 4.25
N TYR A 120 -11.00 -5.64 3.44
CA TYR A 120 -11.40 -6.16 2.13
C TYR A 120 -10.35 -5.88 1.04
N ILE A 121 -9.35 -5.03 1.32
CA ILE A 121 -8.21 -4.77 0.43
C ILE A 121 -7.01 -5.61 0.88
N ASP A 122 -6.72 -5.60 2.19
CA ASP A 122 -5.53 -6.24 2.77
C ASP A 122 -5.87 -6.97 4.07
N TYR A 123 -6.42 -8.17 3.88
CA TYR A 123 -6.79 -9.04 4.99
C TYR A 123 -5.58 -9.53 5.79
N TYR A 124 -4.40 -9.67 5.18
CA TYR A 124 -3.20 -10.13 5.88
C TYR A 124 -2.85 -9.20 7.05
N ARG A 125 -2.87 -7.89 6.83
CA ARG A 125 -2.62 -6.90 7.89
C ARG A 125 -3.75 -6.84 8.91
N PHE A 126 -5.01 -6.94 8.47
CA PHE A 126 -6.16 -7.00 9.37
C PHE A 126 -6.07 -8.22 10.31
N ASN A 127 -5.70 -9.38 9.77
CA ASN A 127 -5.52 -10.64 10.49
C ASN A 127 -4.18 -10.73 11.24
N LYS A 128 -3.53 -9.59 11.51
CA LYS A 128 -2.30 -9.50 12.33
C LYS A 128 -1.15 -10.38 11.81
N GLY A 129 -1.11 -10.62 10.51
CA GLY A 129 -0.08 -11.42 9.85
C GLY A 129 -0.24 -12.93 10.01
N ASN A 130 -1.36 -13.43 10.54
CA ASN A 130 -1.65 -14.86 10.55
C ASN A 130 -1.76 -15.37 9.10
N ASP A 131 -0.95 -16.38 8.79
CA ASP A 131 -0.93 -16.96 7.45
C ASP A 131 -2.19 -17.81 7.21
N VAL A 132 -2.98 -17.37 6.23
CA VAL A 132 -4.18 -18.07 5.74
C VAL A 132 -4.08 -18.38 4.25
N THR A 133 -2.88 -18.25 3.66
CA THR A 133 -2.65 -18.42 2.22
C THR A 133 -3.13 -19.77 1.71
N LEU A 134 -2.86 -20.87 2.42
CA LEU A 134 -3.32 -22.21 2.04
C LEU A 134 -4.85 -22.30 2.02
N THR A 135 -5.53 -21.75 3.04
CA THR A 135 -6.99 -21.76 3.12
C THR A 135 -7.61 -20.97 1.98
N VAL A 136 -7.08 -19.78 1.70
CA VAL A 136 -7.56 -18.93 0.60
C VAL A 136 -7.30 -19.60 -0.75
N ARG A 137 -6.11 -20.17 -0.97
CA ARG A 137 -5.78 -20.92 -2.19
C ARG A 137 -6.74 -22.08 -2.43
N ASN A 138 -6.97 -22.93 -1.43
CA ASN A 138 -7.92 -24.05 -1.54
C ASN A 138 -9.34 -23.57 -1.87
N GLN A 139 -9.76 -22.43 -1.30
CA GLN A 139 -11.07 -21.86 -1.59
C GLN A 139 -11.17 -21.34 -3.03
N VAL A 140 -10.15 -20.63 -3.53
CA VAL A 140 -10.10 -20.16 -4.92
C VAL A 140 -10.03 -21.33 -5.90
N GLU A 141 -9.20 -22.34 -5.63
CA GLU A 141 -9.14 -23.58 -6.41
C GLU A 141 -10.51 -24.26 -6.47
N SER A 142 -11.27 -24.27 -5.37
CA SER A 142 -12.61 -24.83 -5.38
C SER A 142 -13.55 -24.07 -6.32
N TRP A 143 -13.44 -22.74 -6.43
CA TRP A 143 -14.28 -21.95 -7.36
C TRP A 143 -13.91 -22.22 -8.81
N VAL A 144 -12.62 -22.30 -9.10
CA VAL A 144 -12.12 -22.55 -10.46
C VAL A 144 -12.43 -23.98 -10.91
N ASN A 145 -12.23 -24.98 -10.04
CA ASN A 145 -12.28 -26.40 -10.41
C ASN A 145 -13.68 -27.03 -10.25
N SER A 146 -14.55 -26.50 -9.38
CA SER A 146 -15.87 -27.12 -9.13
C SER A 146 -16.95 -26.75 -10.16
N GLY A 147 -16.68 -25.76 -11.04
CA GLY A 147 -17.68 -25.20 -11.94
C GLY A 147 -18.80 -24.43 -11.22
N THR A 148 -18.67 -24.19 -9.91
CA THR A 148 -19.60 -23.39 -9.09
C THR A 148 -18.85 -22.26 -8.38
N PRO A 149 -19.26 -20.99 -8.56
CA PRO A 149 -20.37 -20.54 -9.40
C PRO A 149 -20.05 -20.68 -10.90
N THR A 150 -21.09 -20.86 -11.72
CA THR A 150 -20.95 -20.87 -13.19
C THR A 150 -20.51 -19.52 -13.75
N THR A 151 -20.66 -18.44 -12.97
CA THR A 151 -20.18 -17.11 -13.29
C THR A 151 -19.75 -16.39 -12.01
N ILE A 152 -18.57 -15.80 -12.04
CA ILE A 152 -18.05 -14.97 -10.95
C ILE A 152 -18.39 -13.51 -11.29
N THR A 153 -19.15 -12.84 -10.43
CA THR A 153 -19.65 -11.46 -10.62
C THR A 153 -19.34 -10.59 -9.41
N ASP A 154 -19.49 -9.27 -9.53
CA ASP A 154 -19.35 -8.36 -8.39
C ASP A 154 -20.28 -8.72 -7.23
N THR A 155 -21.52 -9.13 -7.53
CA THR A 155 -22.49 -9.61 -6.53
C THR A 155 -22.02 -10.89 -5.84
N TYR A 156 -21.26 -11.75 -6.54
CA TYR A 156 -20.67 -12.94 -5.93
C TYR A 156 -19.63 -12.55 -4.88
N PHE A 157 -18.78 -11.56 -5.19
CA PHE A 157 -17.72 -11.10 -4.28
C PHE A 157 -18.22 -10.18 -3.17
N SER A 158 -19.31 -9.43 -3.38
CA SER A 158 -19.88 -8.54 -2.34
C SER A 158 -20.41 -9.27 -1.10
N LEU A 159 -20.61 -10.59 -1.20
CA LEU A 159 -21.06 -11.45 -0.11
C LEU A 159 -19.92 -12.26 0.52
N LYS A 160 -18.67 -12.07 0.08
CA LYS A 160 -17.52 -12.82 0.60
C LYS A 160 -16.93 -12.14 1.82
N ALA A 161 -16.36 -12.96 2.70
CA ALA A 161 -15.53 -12.48 3.79
C ALA A 161 -14.31 -11.74 3.24
N ALA A 162 -13.80 -10.77 4.00
CA ALA A 162 -12.63 -9.98 3.65
C ALA A 162 -11.39 -10.83 3.31
N SER A 163 -11.24 -12.02 3.90
CA SER A 163 -10.15 -12.97 3.61
C SER A 163 -10.17 -13.56 2.20
N LEU A 164 -11.29 -13.45 1.50
CA LEU A 164 -11.57 -14.07 0.21
C LEU A 164 -11.69 -13.04 -0.93
N VAL A 165 -11.33 -11.78 -0.67
CA VAL A 165 -11.24 -10.71 -1.66
C VAL A 165 -9.97 -9.87 -1.47
N GLY A 166 -9.71 -8.93 -2.37
CA GLY A 166 -8.58 -8.00 -2.28
C GLY A 166 -7.26 -8.61 -2.72
N LEU A 167 -6.15 -8.11 -2.14
CA LEU A 167 -4.80 -8.42 -2.59
C LEU A 167 -4.42 -9.90 -2.40
N LEU A 168 -4.85 -10.52 -1.30
CA LEU A 168 -4.40 -11.86 -0.92
C LEU A 168 -4.89 -12.97 -1.87
N PRO A 169 -6.18 -13.09 -2.20
CA PRO A 169 -6.63 -14.09 -3.18
C PRO A 169 -5.98 -13.92 -4.55
N LEU A 170 -5.68 -12.68 -4.97
CA LEU A 170 -5.00 -12.40 -6.23
C LEU A 170 -3.50 -12.76 -6.21
N GLU A 171 -2.88 -12.84 -5.03
CA GLU A 171 -1.48 -13.26 -4.87
C GLU A 171 -1.31 -14.78 -4.93
N VAL A 172 -2.25 -15.51 -4.33
CA VAL A 172 -2.08 -16.96 -4.07
C VAL A 172 -2.55 -17.84 -5.22
N THR A 173 -2.99 -17.25 -6.33
CA THR A 173 -3.35 -17.93 -7.58
C THR A 173 -2.15 -18.06 -8.51
#